data_AF-A0A1X6MZB0-F1
#
_entry.id   AF-A0A1X6MZB0-F1
#
_cell.length_a   1.000
_cell.length_b   1.000
_cell.length_c   1.000
_cell.angle_alpha   90.00
_cell.angle_beta   90.00
_cell.angle_gamma   90.00
#
_symmetry.space_group_name_H-M   'P 1'
#
loop_
_entity.id
_entity.type
_entity.pdbx_description
1 polymer ?
#
loop_
_entity_poly.entity_id
_entity_poly.type
_entity_poly.pdbx_seq_one_letter_code
_entity_poly.pdbx_strand_id
1 'polypeptide(L)'
;MSYRSFHFLVSGRVQGVYFRAFSKGIAHDTGVVGWIRNDERGNVEGVAQGSESALDRFKKALWTGPPHAKVANVEISNEGILDGLEYDVFEVRDILHRALVYSLAGLSVWGIVMMGVVHRDTLQRGKGNVGDLLTVHATNRLWQRKKQRSLRKTRQSTVNMTYQEQANEQALAEAAQAALQRSGKSW
;
A
#
# COMPACT_ATOMS: atom_id res chain seq x y z
N MET A 1 -22.98 -26.54 44.67
CA MET A 1 -23.73 -26.76 43.42
C MET A 1 -22.99 -27.82 42.63
N SER A 2 -23.68 -28.85 42.14
CA SER A 2 -23.11 -29.78 41.16
C SER A 2 -23.31 -29.22 39.76
N TYR A 3 -22.25 -29.09 38.98
CA TYR A 3 -22.33 -28.76 37.57
C TYR A 3 -22.43 -30.05 36.75
N ARG A 4 -22.90 -29.94 35.51
CA ARG A 4 -22.86 -31.04 34.55
C ARG A 4 -22.02 -30.65 33.34
N SER A 5 -21.48 -31.64 32.66
CA SER A 5 -20.84 -31.49 31.37
C SER A 5 -21.41 -32.51 30.39
N PHE A 6 -21.39 -32.17 29.11
CA PHE A 6 -21.59 -33.13 28.04
C PHE A 6 -20.85 -32.72 26.78
N HIS A 7 -20.46 -33.73 26.00
CA HIS A 7 -20.03 -33.56 24.61
C HIS A 7 -21.24 -33.66 23.70
N PHE A 8 -21.26 -32.85 22.64
CA PHE A 8 -22.30 -32.92 21.63
C PHE A 8 -21.72 -32.94 20.23
N LEU A 9 -22.39 -33.69 19.35
CA LEU A 9 -22.13 -33.72 17.92
C LEU A 9 -23.45 -33.44 17.19
N VAL A 10 -23.47 -32.35 16.43
CA VAL A 10 -24.62 -31.94 15.63
C VAL A 10 -24.34 -32.23 14.17
N SER A 11 -25.23 -33.00 13.55
CA SER A 11 -25.16 -33.34 12.13
C SER A 11 -26.32 -32.72 11.33
N GLY A 12 -26.13 -32.61 10.02
CA GLY A 12 -27.10 -32.00 9.10
C GLY A 12 -26.53 -30.78 8.38
N ARG A 13 -27.39 -29.83 8.00
CA ARG A 13 -26.98 -28.56 7.38
C ARG A 13 -26.65 -27.53 8.47
N VAL A 14 -25.48 -27.68 9.07
CA VAL A 14 -25.03 -26.92 10.26
C VAL A 14 -23.80 -26.03 10.02
N GLN A 15 -23.07 -26.25 8.92
CA GLN A 15 -21.95 -25.39 8.52
C GLN A 15 -22.41 -24.30 7.53
N GLY A 16 -21.79 -23.12 7.59
CA GLY A 16 -22.13 -21.98 6.72
C GLY A 16 -23.45 -21.27 7.05
N VAL A 17 -24.12 -21.66 8.14
CA VAL A 17 -25.46 -21.15 8.54
C VAL A 17 -25.43 -20.37 9.86
N TYR A 18 -24.27 -19.85 10.26
CA TYR A 18 -24.09 -19.10 11.51
C TYR A 18 -24.34 -19.90 12.81
N PHE A 19 -24.34 -21.24 12.74
CA PHE A 19 -24.65 -22.13 13.88
C PHE A 19 -23.78 -21.85 15.11
N ARG A 20 -22.46 -21.73 14.94
CA ARG A 20 -21.53 -21.47 16.05
C ARG A 20 -21.80 -20.14 16.78
N ALA A 21 -22.16 -19.10 16.04
CA ALA A 21 -22.48 -17.80 16.61
C ALA A 21 -23.83 -17.84 17.36
N PHE A 22 -24.81 -18.55 16.80
CA PHE A 22 -26.08 -18.83 17.47
C PHE A 22 -25.86 -19.58 18.79
N SER A 23 -25.10 -20.69 18.78
CA SER A 23 -24.79 -21.45 19.98
C SER A 23 -24.06 -20.61 21.03
N LYS A 24 -23.10 -19.75 20.60
CA LYS A 24 -22.41 -18.83 21.51
C LYS A 24 -23.37 -17.83 22.17
N GLY A 25 -24.34 -17.30 21.43
CA GLY A 25 -25.37 -16.40 21.98
C GLY A 25 -26.22 -17.09 23.04
N ILE A 26 -26.72 -18.30 22.74
CA ILE A 26 -27.50 -19.08 23.71
C ILE A 26 -26.68 -19.45 24.94
N ALA A 27 -25.41 -19.85 24.76
CA ALA A 27 -24.51 -20.16 25.86
C ALA A 27 -24.34 -18.95 26.79
N HIS A 28 -24.15 -17.76 26.22
CA HIS A 28 -24.09 -16.50 26.97
C HIS A 28 -25.39 -16.23 27.74
N ASP A 29 -26.55 -16.39 27.11
CA ASP A 29 -27.86 -16.10 27.73
C ASP A 29 -28.24 -17.10 28.82
N THR A 30 -27.72 -18.33 28.74
CA THR A 30 -28.01 -19.41 29.70
C THR A 30 -26.91 -19.58 30.77
N GLY A 31 -25.76 -18.92 30.62
CA GLY A 31 -24.60 -19.07 31.49
C GLY A 31 -23.86 -20.40 31.30
N VAL A 32 -23.95 -21.01 30.11
CA VAL A 32 -23.21 -22.22 29.73
C VAL A 32 -21.82 -21.83 29.25
N VAL A 33 -20.81 -22.61 29.66
CA VAL A 33 -19.40 -22.44 29.29
C VAL A 33 -18.90 -23.66 28.52
N GLY A 34 -17.79 -23.54 27.82
CA GLY A 34 -17.23 -24.63 27.02
C GLY A 34 -16.73 -24.17 25.66
N TRP A 35 -16.88 -25.00 24.64
CA TRP A 35 -16.38 -24.67 23.31
C TRP A 35 -17.16 -25.35 22.19
N ILE A 36 -17.09 -24.77 21.00
CA ILE A 36 -17.69 -25.30 19.78
C ILE A 36 -16.74 -25.16 18.59
N ARG A 37 -16.69 -26.18 17.72
CA ARG A 37 -15.93 -26.17 16.46
C ARG A 37 -16.64 -26.95 15.36
N ASN A 38 -16.26 -26.67 14.13
CA ASN A 38 -16.64 -27.43 12.97
C ASN A 38 -15.73 -28.65 12.86
N ASP A 39 -16.31 -29.82 12.66
CA ASP A 39 -15.59 -31.04 12.30
C ASP A 39 -15.28 -31.04 10.78
N GLU A 40 -14.23 -31.77 10.40
CA GLU A 40 -13.80 -31.92 9.00
C GLU A 40 -14.85 -32.65 8.15
N ARG A 41 -15.69 -33.49 8.77
CA ARG A 41 -16.75 -34.26 8.10
C ARG A 41 -18.02 -33.45 7.82
N GLY A 42 -18.03 -32.15 8.11
CA GLY A 42 -19.20 -31.29 7.88
C GLY A 42 -20.15 -31.15 9.08
N ASN A 43 -19.80 -31.74 10.23
CA ASN A 43 -20.57 -31.64 11.47
C ASN A 43 -20.10 -30.47 12.34
N VAL A 44 -20.81 -30.23 13.44
CA VAL A 44 -20.40 -29.30 14.50
C VAL A 44 -20.30 -30.07 15.80
N GLU A 45 -19.16 -29.99 16.47
CA GLU A 45 -18.93 -30.64 17.76
C GLU A 45 -18.56 -29.62 18.83
N GLY A 46 -18.79 -29.98 20.09
CA GLY A 46 -18.44 -29.13 21.20
C GLY A 46 -18.64 -29.77 22.56
N VAL A 47 -18.29 -29.00 23.58
CA VAL A 47 -18.48 -29.33 24.98
C VAL A 47 -19.25 -28.20 25.63
N ALA A 48 -20.26 -28.56 26.43
CA ALA A 48 -21.04 -27.63 27.22
C ALA A 48 -20.97 -28.02 28.69
N GLN A 49 -20.74 -27.04 29.55
CA GLN A 49 -20.71 -27.18 31.01
C GLN A 49 -21.58 -26.11 31.65
N GLY A 50 -22.26 -26.46 32.74
CA GLY A 50 -23.13 -25.52 33.42
C GLY A 50 -24.06 -26.19 34.42
N SER A 51 -25.03 -25.43 34.93
CA SER A 51 -26.11 -25.99 35.73
C SER A 51 -27.04 -26.87 34.88
N GLU A 52 -27.71 -27.83 35.50
CA GLU A 52 -28.62 -28.74 34.78
C GLU A 52 -29.72 -27.99 34.01
N SER A 53 -30.31 -26.94 34.60
CA SER A 53 -31.33 -26.12 33.95
C SER A 53 -30.80 -25.30 32.77
N ALA A 54 -29.55 -24.81 32.85
CA ALA A 54 -28.89 -24.10 31.76
C ALA A 54 -28.58 -25.04 30.59
N LEU A 55 -28.06 -26.23 30.90
CA LEU A 55 -27.75 -27.25 29.91
C LEU A 55 -29.00 -27.78 29.21
N ASP A 56 -30.12 -27.95 29.90
CA ASP A 56 -31.38 -28.37 29.28
C ASP A 56 -31.90 -27.35 28.26
N ARG A 57 -31.78 -26.06 28.58
CA ARG A 57 -32.12 -24.99 27.62
C ARG A 57 -31.18 -25.01 26.43
N PHE A 58 -29.89 -25.20 26.67
CA PHE A 58 -28.88 -25.29 25.62
C PHE A 58 -29.13 -26.50 24.71
N LYS A 59 -29.41 -27.69 25.26
CA LYS A 59 -29.77 -28.91 24.52
C LYS A 59 -30.98 -28.65 23.59
N LYS A 60 -32.03 -27.99 24.08
CA LYS A 60 -33.20 -27.63 23.25
C LYS A 60 -32.87 -26.65 22.12
N ALA A 61 -32.00 -25.67 22.40
CA ALA A 61 -31.58 -24.71 21.38
C ALA A 61 -30.73 -25.36 20.28
N LEU A 62 -29.90 -26.35 20.61
CA LEU A 62 -29.12 -27.11 19.62
C LEU A 62 -30.01 -27.82 18.60
N TRP A 63 -31.16 -28.35 19.02
CA TRP A 63 -32.14 -28.96 18.10
C TRP A 63 -32.86 -27.95 17.21
N THR A 64 -33.09 -26.73 17.72
CA THR A 64 -33.79 -25.67 16.98
C THR A 64 -32.87 -25.06 15.92
N GLY A 65 -31.64 -24.70 16.32
CA GLY A 65 -30.66 -24.04 15.46
C GLY A 65 -31.09 -22.65 14.96
N PRO A 66 -30.23 -21.98 14.17
CA PRO A 66 -30.56 -20.74 13.49
C PRO A 66 -31.52 -20.95 12.30
N PRO A 67 -32.18 -19.90 11.77
CA PRO A 67 -33.23 -20.01 10.75
C PRO A 67 -32.86 -20.77 9.47
N HIS A 68 -31.57 -20.79 9.11
CA HIS A 68 -31.07 -21.46 7.91
C HIS A 68 -30.45 -22.84 8.19
N ALA A 69 -30.35 -23.26 9.45
CA ALA A 69 -29.87 -24.58 9.80
C ALA A 69 -30.98 -25.62 9.65
N LYS A 70 -30.57 -26.83 9.24
CA LYS A 70 -31.42 -28.02 9.33
C LYS A 70 -30.65 -29.07 10.10
N VAL A 71 -30.98 -29.21 11.37
CA VAL A 71 -30.38 -30.21 12.26
C VAL A 71 -31.01 -31.56 11.94
N ALA A 72 -30.18 -32.55 11.61
CA ALA A 72 -30.62 -33.91 11.32
C ALA A 72 -30.58 -34.77 12.59
N ASN A 73 -29.49 -34.66 13.36
CA ASN A 73 -29.33 -35.37 14.61
C ASN A 73 -28.43 -34.58 15.58
N VAL A 74 -28.72 -34.69 16.88
CA VAL A 74 -27.85 -34.20 17.97
C VAL A 74 -27.50 -35.40 18.84
N GLU A 75 -26.24 -35.82 18.77
CA GLU A 75 -25.71 -36.88 19.62
C GLU A 75 -25.08 -36.25 20.86
N ILE A 76 -25.39 -36.81 22.03
CA ILE A 76 -24.84 -36.37 23.30
C ILE A 76 -24.04 -37.54 23.89
N SER A 77 -22.82 -37.27 24.31
CA SER A 77 -21.89 -38.25 24.87
C SER A 77 -21.13 -37.66 26.06
N ASN A 78 -20.45 -38.51 26.82
CA ASN A 78 -19.61 -38.11 27.96
C ASN A 78 -20.35 -37.20 28.97
N GLU A 79 -21.59 -37.54 29.31
CA GLU A 79 -22.32 -36.80 30.35
C GLU A 79 -21.69 -37.07 31.72
N GLY A 80 -21.26 -36.01 32.40
CA GLY A 80 -20.57 -36.10 33.69
C GLY A 80 -21.05 -35.05 34.68
N ILE A 81 -20.86 -35.34 35.97
CA ILE A 81 -21.03 -34.36 37.04
C ILE A 81 -19.66 -33.76 37.34
N LEU A 82 -19.61 -32.43 37.48
CA LEU A 82 -18.40 -31.69 37.80
C LEU A 82 -18.56 -30.95 39.13
N ASP A 83 -17.49 -30.94 39.91
CA ASP A 83 -17.40 -30.17 41.16
C ASP A 83 -17.14 -28.67 40.89
N GLY A 84 -16.67 -28.33 39.68
CA GLY A 84 -16.42 -26.97 39.22
C GLY A 84 -16.42 -26.88 37.69
N LEU A 85 -16.52 -25.66 37.16
CA LEU A 85 -16.43 -25.43 35.71
C LEU A 85 -14.97 -25.48 35.27
N GLU A 86 -14.68 -26.22 34.19
CA GLU A 86 -13.33 -26.27 33.60
C GLU A 86 -13.06 -25.11 32.64
N TYR A 87 -14.13 -24.44 32.20
CA TYR A 87 -14.09 -23.31 31.28
C TYR A 87 -14.73 -22.09 31.91
N ASP A 88 -14.15 -20.92 31.69
CA ASP A 88 -14.71 -19.65 32.16
C ASP A 88 -15.72 -19.06 31.16
N VAL A 89 -15.54 -19.35 29.87
CA VAL A 89 -16.29 -18.77 28.76
C VAL A 89 -16.64 -19.81 27.71
N PHE A 90 -17.63 -19.49 26.87
CA PHE A 90 -17.98 -20.31 25.71
C PHE A 90 -17.24 -19.84 24.45
N GLU A 91 -16.26 -20.63 23.99
CA GLU A 91 -15.36 -20.27 22.90
C GLU A 91 -15.70 -20.93 21.55
N VAL A 92 -15.37 -20.25 20.45
CA VAL A 92 -15.48 -20.81 19.09
C VAL A 92 -14.08 -21.13 18.58
N ARG A 93 -13.70 -22.41 18.56
CA ARG A 93 -12.30 -22.85 18.38
C ARG A 93 -11.76 -22.86 16.94
N ASP A 94 -12.53 -22.42 15.95
CA ASP A 94 -12.09 -22.34 14.54
C ASP A 94 -11.60 -20.96 14.08
N ILE A 95 -11.73 -19.94 14.93
CA ILE A 95 -11.46 -18.55 14.53
C ILE A 95 -9.94 -18.32 14.34
N LEU A 96 -9.11 -18.98 15.15
CA LEU A 96 -7.68 -18.65 15.27
C LEU A 96 -6.88 -18.93 13.98
N HIS A 97 -7.15 -20.06 13.31
CA HIS A 97 -6.39 -20.46 12.12
C HIS A 97 -6.61 -19.51 10.94
N ARG A 98 -7.84 -19.04 10.71
CA ARG A 98 -8.13 -18.17 9.56
C ARG A 98 -7.60 -16.76 9.73
N ALA A 99 -7.68 -16.19 10.94
CA ALA A 99 -7.15 -14.85 11.21
C ALA A 99 -5.62 -14.80 11.03
N LEU A 100 -4.92 -15.83 11.50
CA LEU A 100 -3.46 -15.93 11.38
C LEU A 100 -3.04 -16.16 9.93
N VAL A 101 -3.74 -17.05 9.20
CA VAL A 101 -3.52 -17.29 7.77
C VAL A 101 -3.82 -16.04 6.94
N TYR A 102 -4.91 -15.32 7.18
CA TYR A 102 -5.23 -14.08 6.46
C TYR A 102 -4.25 -12.95 6.75
N SER A 103 -3.70 -12.88 7.97
CA SER A 103 -2.67 -11.89 8.29
C SER A 103 -1.36 -12.19 7.54
N LEU A 104 -0.92 -13.45 7.53
CA LEU A 104 0.29 -13.87 6.81
C LEU A 104 0.13 -13.74 5.28
N ALA A 105 -0.99 -14.19 4.73
CA ALA A 105 -1.29 -14.06 3.31
C ALA A 105 -1.45 -12.59 2.89
N GLY A 106 -2.15 -11.78 3.70
CA GLY A 106 -2.33 -10.35 3.47
C GLY A 106 -1.00 -9.60 3.45
N LEU A 107 -0.11 -9.87 4.42
CA LEU A 107 1.25 -9.30 4.44
C LEU A 107 2.08 -9.71 3.23
N SER A 108 1.95 -10.97 2.77
CA SER A 108 2.69 -11.49 1.63
C SER A 108 2.22 -10.88 0.31
N VAL A 109 0.90 -10.84 0.08
CA VAL A 109 0.29 -10.22 -1.10
C VAL A 109 0.57 -8.72 -1.13
N TRP A 110 0.41 -8.02 0.00
CA TRP A 110 0.71 -6.60 0.10
C TRP A 110 2.20 -6.32 -0.12
N GLY A 111 3.09 -7.17 0.40
CA GLY A 111 4.53 -7.10 0.13
C GLY A 111 4.86 -7.23 -1.36
N ILE A 112 4.26 -8.19 -2.08
CA ILE A 112 4.44 -8.36 -3.53
C ILE A 112 3.93 -7.13 -4.30
N VAL A 113 2.77 -6.60 -3.93
CA VAL A 113 2.21 -5.38 -4.54
C VAL A 113 3.14 -4.20 -4.32
N MET A 114 3.63 -3.99 -3.09
CA MET A 114 4.55 -2.91 -2.75
C MET A 114 5.90 -3.05 -3.47
N MET A 115 6.42 -4.28 -3.60
CA MET A 115 7.62 -4.56 -4.39
C MET A 115 7.44 -4.13 -5.86
N GLY A 116 6.28 -4.43 -6.45
CA GLY A 116 5.94 -4.01 -7.82
C GLY A 116 5.80 -2.50 -7.99
N VAL A 117 5.14 -1.82 -7.03
CA VAL A 117 4.99 -0.36 -7.02
C VAL A 117 6.34 0.33 -6.89
N VAL A 118 7.17 -0.09 -5.93
CA VAL A 118 8.52 0.47 -5.72
C VAL A 118 9.39 0.25 -6.96
N HIS A 119 9.30 -0.91 -7.61
CA HIS A 119 10.08 -1.17 -8.82
C HIS A 119 9.65 -0.29 -10.00
N ARG A 120 8.33 -0.04 -10.16
CA ARG A 120 7.81 0.90 -11.17
C ARG A 120 8.38 2.31 -10.96
N ASP A 121 8.32 2.81 -9.73
CA ASP A 121 8.77 4.17 -9.42
C ASP A 121 10.30 4.31 -9.53
N THR A 122 11.04 3.25 -9.17
CA THR A 122 12.49 3.19 -9.33
C THR A 122 12.90 3.21 -10.82
N LEU A 123 12.18 2.46 -11.67
CA LEU A 123 12.42 2.47 -13.12
C LEU A 123 12.07 3.81 -13.78
N GLN A 124 11.03 4.50 -13.29
CA GLN A 124 10.66 5.83 -13.81
C GLN A 124 11.71 6.89 -13.47
N ARG A 125 12.30 6.86 -12.27
CA ARG A 125 13.42 7.75 -11.90
C ARG A 125 14.67 7.48 -12.73
N GLY A 126 14.94 6.21 -13.07
CA GLY A 126 16.02 5.85 -13.98
C GLY A 126 15.86 6.41 -15.40
N LYS A 127 14.63 6.44 -15.95
CA LYS A 127 14.34 6.98 -17.28
C LYS A 127 14.37 8.51 -17.34
N GLY A 128 13.94 9.21 -16.29
CA GLY A 128 13.96 10.68 -16.22
C GLY A 128 15.37 11.27 -16.32
N ASN A 129 16.33 10.70 -15.59
CA ASN A 129 17.72 11.19 -15.58
C ASN A 129 18.44 11.03 -16.93
N VAL A 130 18.10 9.99 -17.71
CA VAL A 130 18.71 9.79 -19.05
C VAL A 130 18.12 10.77 -20.07
N GLY A 131 16.83 11.11 -19.94
CA GLY A 131 16.20 12.17 -20.73
C GLY A 131 16.85 13.52 -20.50
N ASP A 132 16.99 13.93 -19.24
CA ASP A 132 17.57 15.24 -18.86
C ASP A 132 19.04 15.39 -19.27
N LEU A 133 19.84 14.32 -19.22
CA LEU A 133 21.23 14.34 -19.68
C LEU A 133 21.35 14.59 -21.20
N LEU A 134 20.39 14.12 -22.00
CA LEU A 134 20.38 14.36 -23.44
C LEU A 134 19.95 15.79 -23.78
N THR A 135 18.97 16.35 -23.05
CA THR A 135 18.51 17.72 -23.23
C THR A 135 19.56 18.75 -22.81
N VAL A 136 20.29 18.53 -21.71
CA VAL A 136 21.35 19.43 -21.23
C VAL A 136 22.52 19.49 -22.23
N HIS A 137 22.90 18.37 -22.85
CA HIS A 137 23.93 18.38 -23.90
C HIS A 137 23.50 19.09 -25.19
N ALA A 138 22.20 19.04 -25.54
CA ALA A 138 21.67 19.73 -26.71
C ALA A 138 21.61 21.26 -26.49
N THR A 139 21.12 21.70 -25.33
CA THR A 139 21.03 23.13 -24.98
C THR A 139 22.39 23.77 -24.78
N ASN A 140 23.36 23.06 -24.18
CA ASN A 140 24.72 23.56 -24.02
C ASN A 140 25.41 23.80 -25.39
N ARG A 141 25.22 22.91 -26.38
CA ARG A 141 25.75 23.10 -27.74
C ARG A 141 25.15 24.33 -28.45
N LEU A 142 23.87 24.60 -28.25
CA LEU A 142 23.21 25.78 -28.83
C LEU A 142 23.67 27.08 -28.16
N TRP A 143 23.83 27.08 -26.84
CA TRP A 143 24.37 28.22 -26.10
C TRP A 143 25.81 28.54 -26.52
N GLN A 144 26.67 27.52 -26.66
CA GLN A 144 28.04 27.67 -27.14
C GLN A 144 28.08 28.29 -28.55
N ARG A 145 27.23 27.83 -29.47
CA ARG A 145 27.12 28.40 -30.83
C ARG A 145 26.65 29.86 -30.82
N LYS A 146 25.67 30.21 -29.98
CA LYS A 146 25.21 31.61 -29.83
C LYS A 146 26.32 32.50 -29.25
N LYS A 147 27.06 32.01 -28.25
CA LYS A 147 28.19 32.74 -27.64
C LYS A 147 29.30 33.03 -28.65
N GLN A 148 29.68 32.03 -29.47
CA GLN A 148 30.67 32.23 -30.53
C GLN A 148 30.22 33.23 -31.62
N ARG A 149 28.93 33.22 -31.99
CA ARG A 149 28.37 34.20 -32.94
C ARG A 149 28.40 35.63 -32.38
N SER A 150 28.10 35.80 -31.10
CA SER A 150 28.19 37.11 -30.43
C SER A 150 29.62 37.65 -30.44
N LEU A 151 30.59 36.83 -30.02
CA LEU A 151 32.01 37.21 -30.01
C LEU A 151 32.55 37.56 -31.40
N ARG A 152 32.12 36.85 -32.46
CA ARG A 152 32.47 37.18 -33.85
C ARG A 152 31.92 38.53 -34.28
N LYS A 153 30.67 38.85 -33.94
CA LYS A 153 30.07 40.16 -34.24
C LYS A 153 30.79 41.29 -33.51
N THR A 154 31.09 41.12 -32.23
CA THR A 154 31.83 42.12 -31.45
C THR A 154 33.23 42.33 -32.04
N ARG A 155 33.96 41.26 -32.35
CA ARG A 155 35.30 41.34 -32.95
C ARG A 155 35.27 42.04 -34.32
N GLN A 156 34.28 41.73 -35.15
CA GLN A 156 34.12 42.40 -36.45
C GLN A 156 33.78 43.89 -36.29
N SER A 157 32.94 44.25 -35.31
CA SER A 157 32.60 45.64 -35.02
C SER A 157 33.82 46.44 -34.56
N THR A 158 34.65 45.87 -33.68
CA THR A 158 35.89 46.51 -33.22
C THR A 158 36.87 46.71 -34.38
N VAL A 159 37.03 45.70 -35.23
CA VAL A 159 37.92 45.78 -36.41
C VAL A 159 37.43 46.85 -37.39
N ASN A 160 36.14 46.91 -37.68
CA ASN A 160 35.58 47.93 -38.57
C ASN A 160 35.76 49.35 -38.00
N MET A 161 35.61 49.52 -36.69
CA MET A 161 35.81 50.80 -36.00
C MET A 161 37.27 51.27 -36.06
N THR A 162 38.25 50.37 -35.86
CA THR A 162 39.68 50.71 -36.01
C THR A 162 40.04 51.13 -37.43
N TYR A 163 39.45 50.50 -38.46
CA TYR A 163 39.67 50.92 -39.84
C TYR A 163 39.06 52.31 -40.13
N GLN A 164 37.91 52.63 -39.54
CA GLN A 164 37.29 53.96 -39.67
C GLN A 164 38.10 55.05 -38.95
N GLU A 165 38.61 54.77 -37.76
CA GLU A 165 39.49 55.70 -37.03
C GLU A 165 40.77 55.99 -37.82
N GLN A 166 41.45 54.96 -38.35
CA GLN A 166 42.64 55.14 -39.18
C GLN A 166 42.37 55.96 -40.45
N ALA A 167 41.25 55.71 -41.12
CA ALA A 167 40.86 56.48 -42.31
C ALA A 167 40.56 57.95 -41.98
N ASN A 168 39.93 58.23 -40.84
CA ASN A 168 39.67 59.58 -40.38
C ASN A 168 40.97 60.32 -39.99
N GLU A 169 41.90 59.65 -39.31
CA GLU A 169 43.21 60.21 -38.98
C GLU A 169 44.03 60.56 -40.23
N GLN A 170 44.01 59.68 -41.25
CA GLN A 170 44.65 59.93 -42.54
C GLN A 170 44.03 61.14 -43.25
N ALA A 171 42.70 61.21 -43.32
CA ALA A 171 42.00 62.33 -43.95
C ALA A 171 42.28 63.68 -43.22
N LEU A 172 42.37 63.66 -41.89
CA LEU A 172 42.76 64.83 -41.09
C LEU A 172 44.20 65.26 -41.38
N ALA A 173 45.13 64.30 -41.49
CA ALA A 173 46.52 64.57 -41.82
C ALA A 173 46.67 65.17 -43.23
N GLU A 174 45.95 64.62 -44.22
CA GLU A 174 45.92 65.15 -45.59
C GLU A 174 45.32 66.56 -45.64
N ALA A 175 44.22 66.80 -44.93
CA ALA A 175 43.60 68.12 -44.83
C ALA A 175 44.53 69.15 -44.18
N ALA A 176 45.27 68.76 -43.13
CA ALA A 176 46.27 69.61 -42.48
C ALA A 176 47.45 69.94 -43.40
N GLN A 177 47.96 68.95 -44.15
CA GLN A 177 49.01 69.16 -45.15
C GLN A 177 48.53 70.09 -46.29
N ALA A 178 47.30 69.90 -46.78
CA ALA A 178 46.70 70.77 -47.80
C ALA A 178 46.50 72.22 -47.27
N ALA A 179 46.12 72.38 -46.00
CA ALA A 179 46.02 73.69 -45.36
C ALA A 179 47.39 74.39 -45.21
N LEU A 180 48.44 73.65 -44.85
CA LEU A 180 49.81 74.15 -44.80
C LEU A 180 50.31 74.59 -46.19
N GLN A 181 50.03 73.82 -47.24
CA GLN A 181 50.35 74.21 -48.61
C GLN A 181 49.60 75.46 -49.06
N ARG A 182 48.35 75.67 -48.61
CA ARG A 182 47.58 76.90 -48.86
C ARG A 182 48.10 78.10 -48.07
N SER A 183 48.68 77.87 -46.88
CA SER A 183 49.28 78.90 -46.02
C SER A 183 50.70 79.30 -46.42
N GLY A 184 51.38 78.52 -47.27
CA GLY A 184 52.74 78.75 -47.74
C GLY A 184 52.86 79.70 -48.94
N LYS A 185 52.28 80.91 -48.84
CA LYS A 185 52.52 82.04 -49.77
C LYS A 185 52.81 83.32 -48.99
N SER A 186 53.94 83.96 -49.33
CA SER A 186 54.61 85.14 -48.70
C SER A 186 55.16 84.84 -47.30
N TRP A 187 56.46 84.88 -47.05
CA TRP A 187 57.49 85.84 -47.45
C TRP A 187 58.82 85.17 -47.83
#